data_AF-A0A1K1LUI6-F1
#
_entry.id   AF-A0A1K1LUI6-F1
#
_cell.length_a   1.000
_cell.length_b   1.000
_cell.length_c   1.000
_cell.angle_alpha   90.00
_cell.angle_beta   90.00
_cell.angle_gamma   90.00
#
_symmetry.space_group_name_H-M   'P 1'
#
loop_
_entity.id
_entity.type
_entity.pdbx_description
1 polymer ?
#
loop_
_entity_poly.entity_id
_entity_poly.type
_entity_poly.pdbx_seq_one_letter_code
_entity_poly.pdbx_strand_id
1 'polypeptide(L)' 'MRRQNSFADLEYSARRKPTRWEKFLTDLDQRVPWAAMVGLIEPHYYRGNVAAPRWDWS' A
#
# COMPACT_ATOMS: atom_id res chain seq x y z
N MET A 1 -37.27 -5.40 -22.70
CA MET A 1 -37.19 -4.79 -21.35
C MET A 1 -35.91 -3.98 -21.25
N ARG A 2 -36.01 -2.68 -20.92
CA ARG A 2 -34.86 -1.79 -20.76
C ARG A 2 -34.28 -2.01 -19.35
N ARG A 3 -33.06 -2.52 -19.23
CA ARG A 3 -32.37 -2.63 -17.94
C ARG A 3 -31.89 -1.25 -17.51
N GLN A 4 -32.37 -0.75 -16.38
CA GLN A 4 -31.85 0.44 -15.71
C GLN A 4 -30.78 -0.04 -14.73
N ASN A 5 -29.52 0.36 -14.93
CA ASN A 5 -28.48 0.09 -13.95
C ASN A 5 -28.81 0.89 -12.68
N SER A 6 -28.80 0.22 -11.53
CA SER A 6 -29.02 0.89 -10.25
C SER A 6 -27.79 1.73 -9.89
N PHE A 7 -27.96 2.69 -8.99
CA PHE A 7 -26.85 3.51 -8.48
C PHE A 7 -25.75 2.63 -7.87
N ALA A 8 -26.12 1.55 -7.18
CA ALA A 8 -25.19 0.58 -6.62
C ALA A 8 -24.36 -0.15 -7.70
N ASP A 9 -24.95 -0.45 -8.87
CA ASP A 9 -24.22 -1.06 -9.99
C ASP A 9 -23.18 -0.10 -10.57
N LEU A 10 -23.52 1.19 -10.65
CA LEU A 10 -22.62 2.23 -11.11
C LEU A 10 -21.46 2.44 -10.12
N GLU A 11 -21.73 2.50 -8.83
CA GLU A 11 -20.71 2.61 -7.77
C GLU A 11 -19.76 1.40 -7.77
N TYR A 12 -20.29 0.18 -7.90
CA TYR A 12 -19.47 -1.02 -7.97
C TYR A 12 -18.61 -1.05 -9.23
N SER A 13 -19.15 -0.61 -10.37
CA SER A 13 -18.42 -0.52 -11.63
C SER A 13 -17.35 0.59 -11.63
N ALA A 14 -17.54 1.65 -10.83
CA ALA A 14 -16.62 2.76 -10.66
C ALA A 14 -15.48 2.43 -9.68
N ARG A 15 -15.54 1.29 -8.98
CA ARG A 15 -14.46 0.85 -8.10
C ARG A 15 -13.19 0.62 -8.94
N ARG A 16 -12.18 1.44 -8.68
CA ARG A 16 -10.88 1.32 -9.35
C ARG A 16 -10.36 -0.09 -9.15
N LYS A 17 -10.12 -0.78 -10.26
CA LYS A 17 -9.45 -2.08 -10.23
C LYS A 17 -8.07 -1.86 -9.58
N PRO A 18 -7.67 -2.68 -8.61
CA PRO A 18 -6.34 -2.57 -8.04
C PRO A 18 -5.32 -2.75 -9.15
N THR A 19 -4.38 -1.83 -9.19
CA THR A 19 -3.24 -1.83 -10.09
C THR A 19 -2.38 -3.08 -9.86
N ARG A 20 -1.53 -3.42 -10.83
CA ARG A 20 -0.60 -4.55 -10.69
C ARG A 20 0.30 -4.40 -9.45
N TRP A 21 0.72 -3.17 -9.16
CA TRP A 21 1.53 -2.84 -7.98
C TRP A 21 0.77 -3.07 -6.67
N GLU A 22 -0.47 -2.61 -6.55
CA GLU A 22 -1.26 -2.80 -5.32
C GLU A 22 -1.53 -4.29 -5.03
N LYS A 23 -1.80 -5.07 -6.08
CA LYS A 23 -1.95 -6.54 -5.95
C LYS A 23 -0.65 -7.17 -5.47
N PHE A 24 0.48 -6.81 -6.08
CA PHE A 24 1.79 -7.31 -5.69
C PHE A 24 2.15 -6.96 -4.24
N LEU A 25 1.90 -5.72 -3.82
CA LEU A 25 2.15 -5.28 -2.44
C LEU A 25 1.26 -6.03 -1.45
N THR A 26 0.00 -6.27 -1.80
CA THR A 26 -0.93 -7.07 -0.96
C THR A 26 -0.44 -8.51 -0.81
N ASP A 27 -0.01 -9.13 -1.92
CA ASP A 27 0.53 -10.49 -1.90
C ASP A 27 1.84 -10.58 -1.10
N LEU A 28 2.69 -9.55 -1.21
CA LEU A 28 3.91 -9.46 -0.42
C LEU A 28 3.61 -9.27 1.07
N ASP A 29 2.65 -8.41 1.42
CA ASP A 29 2.32 -8.13 2.81
C ASP A 29 1.90 -9.38 3.58
N GLN A 30 1.19 -10.28 2.91
CA GLN A 30 0.79 -11.57 3.48
C GLN A 30 1.93 -12.58 3.60
N ARG A 31 2.96 -12.49 2.74
CA ARG A 31 4.02 -13.51 2.64
C ARG A 31 5.30 -13.11 3.37
N VAL A 32 5.56 -11.81 3.48
CA VAL A 32 6.81 -11.29 4.03
C VAL A 32 6.70 -11.20 5.55
N PRO A 33 7.64 -11.79 6.31
CA PRO A 33 7.69 -11.66 7.76
C PRO A 33 8.26 -10.28 8.15
N TRP A 34 7.48 -9.22 7.94
CA TRP A 34 7.92 -7.83 8.12
C TRP A 34 8.55 -7.57 9.49
N ALA A 35 7.93 -8.06 10.56
CA ALA A 35 8.43 -7.89 11.91
C ALA A 35 9.84 -8.49 12.11
N ALA A 36 10.09 -9.67 11.53
CA ALA A 36 11.39 -10.31 11.60
C ALA A 36 12.44 -9.55 10.78
N MET A 37 12.08 -9.11 9.56
CA MET A 37 12.99 -8.30 8.73
C MET A 37 13.34 -6.97 9.38
N VAL A 38 12.36 -6.26 9.93
CA VAL A 38 12.58 -5.00 10.64
C VAL A 38 13.52 -5.22 11.82
N GLY A 39 13.29 -6.25 12.64
CA GLY A 39 14.17 -6.58 13.76
C GLY A 39 15.60 -6.94 13.37
N LEU A 40 15.81 -7.48 12.17
CA LEU A 40 17.16 -7.74 11.64
C LEU A 40 17.85 -6.47 11.14
N ILE A 41 17.10 -5.53 10.58
CA ILE A 41 17.66 -4.30 10.00
C ILE A 41 17.87 -3.24 11.08
N GLU A 42 16.99 -3.16 12.07
CA GLU A 42 16.96 -2.12 13.10
C GLU A 42 18.31 -1.87 13.81
N PRO A 43 19.10 -2.89 14.20
CA PRO A 43 20.41 -2.68 14.81
C PRO A 43 21.47 -2.07 13.87
N HIS A 44 21.31 -2.26 12.57
CA HIS A 44 22.24 -1.78 11.53
C HIS A 44 21.75 -0.47 10.90
N TYR A 45 20.51 -0.09 11.16
CA TYR A 45 19.98 1.17 10.69
C TYR A 45 20.55 2.31 11.53
N TYR A 46 21.14 3.30 10.87
CA TYR A 46 21.74 4.45 11.54
C TYR A 46 20.64 5.20 12.32
N ARG A 47 20.65 5.06 13.65
CA ARG A 47 19.77 5.82 14.55
C ARG A 47 20.37 7.21 14.76
N GLY A 48 20.42 7.99 13.68
CA GLY A 48 20.94 9.35 13.72
C GLY A 48 20.08 10.21 14.63
N ASN A 49 20.71 10.88 15.59
CA ASN A 49 20.13 12.01 16.34
C ASN A 49 20.03 13.25 15.44
N VAL A 50 19.53 13.05 14.22
CA VAL A 50 19.45 14.03 13.16
C VAL A 50 17.99 14.43 13.14
N ALA A 51 17.70 15.65 13.58
CA ALA A 51 16.45 16.32 13.27
C ALA A 51 16.15 16.02 11.80
N ALA A 52 15.03 15.32 11.56
CA ALA A 52 14.72 14.69 10.28
C ALA A 52 15.26 15.56 9.12
N PRO A 53 16.10 15.03 8.21
CA PRO A 53 16.43 15.80 7.03
C PRO A 53 15.10 16.22 6.44
N ARG A 54 14.93 17.52 6.20
CA ARG A 54 13.77 18.07 5.52
C ARG A 54 13.81 17.53 4.10
N TRP A 55 13.43 16.27 3.93
CA TRP A 55 13.08 15.69 2.66
C TRP A 55 11.75 16.34 2.29
N ASP A 56 11.86 17.51 1.69
CA ASP A 56 10.76 18.11 0.96
C ASP A 56 10.59 17.24 -0.30
N TRP A 57 9.48 16.50 -0.33
CA TRP A 57 8.98 15.82 -1.51
C TRP A 57 7.85 16.66 -2.11
N SER A 58 8.19 17.88 -2.53
CA SER A 58 7.34 18.70 -3.40
C SER A 58 7.50 18.30 -4.86
#